data_AF-A0A077E9V7-F1
#
_entry.id   AF-A0A077E9V7-F1
#
_cell.length_a   1.000
_cell.length_b   1.000
_cell.length_c   1.000
_cell.angle_alpha   90.00
_cell.angle_beta   90.00
_cell.angle_gamma   90.00
#
_symmetry.space_group_name_H-M   'P 1'
#
loop_
_entity.id
_entity.type
_entity.pdbx_description
1 polymer ?
#
loop_
_entity_poly.entity_id
_entity_poly.type
_entity_poly.pdbx_seq_one_letter_code
_entity_poly.pdbx_strand_id
1 'polypeptide(L)'
;MLRWNCVLNADKDAVTDNYKLITILGLCIQLHKYGFADKDLTEEALKAIDKLNEAVVLSDDFFRKSDEIKKIISLVPVQLKRKPTIPESITFYREKDVISIQLDNKFYPAYIHKLTGANESPVIEFYDGVFDKVPTIQDLENLNAKGQVYNDGTERVSRFSVSGMKYLPDLANQVKLISACVDQKPSDKHLGESIGLYTVKDLFQLQNDIRNLFNVKL
;
A
#
# COMPACT_ATOMS: atom_id res chain seq x y z
N MET A 1 12.21 -15.35 8.75
CA MET A 1 11.11 -15.76 9.66
C MET A 1 10.69 -14.70 10.69
N LEU A 2 11.44 -13.61 10.93
CA LEU A 2 11.20 -12.65 12.05
C LEU A 2 9.76 -12.12 12.21
N ARG A 3 9.04 -11.81 11.12
CA ARG A 3 7.63 -11.35 11.20
C ARG A 3 6.66 -12.43 11.70
N TRP A 4 6.91 -13.69 11.34
CA TRP A 4 6.05 -14.81 11.72
C TRP A 4 6.38 -15.35 13.12
N ASN A 5 7.59 -15.08 13.63
CA ASN A 5 7.93 -15.37 15.03
C ASN A 5 6.98 -14.68 16.02
N CYS A 6 6.40 -13.53 15.67
CA CYS A 6 5.38 -12.88 16.49
C CYS A 6 4.13 -13.74 16.71
N VAL A 7 3.83 -14.68 15.80
CA VAL A 7 2.72 -15.63 15.92
C VAL A 7 3.22 -16.97 16.44
N LEU A 8 4.31 -17.48 15.88
CA LEU A 8 4.87 -18.80 16.19
C LEU A 8 5.37 -18.87 17.65
N ASN A 9 5.93 -17.78 18.16
CA ASN A 9 6.45 -17.68 19.53
C ASN A 9 5.51 -16.90 20.47
N ALA A 10 4.30 -16.53 20.02
CA ALA A 10 3.34 -15.83 20.88
C ALA A 10 2.94 -16.69 22.09
N ASP A 11 2.63 -16.06 23.21
CA ASP A 11 2.02 -16.75 24.34
C ASP A 11 0.59 -17.21 23.99
N LYS A 12 0.11 -18.25 24.69
CA LYS A 12 -1.22 -18.83 24.44
C LYS A 12 -2.36 -17.83 24.65
N ASP A 13 -2.14 -16.84 25.51
CA ASP A 13 -3.09 -15.76 25.79
C ASP A 13 -3.26 -14.80 24.61
N ALA A 14 -2.27 -14.72 23.71
CA ALA A 14 -2.30 -13.90 22.52
C ALA A 14 -2.69 -14.70 21.26
N VAL A 15 -2.25 -15.96 21.15
CA VAL A 15 -2.49 -16.81 19.99
C VAL A 15 -2.73 -18.26 20.40
N THR A 16 -3.86 -18.82 19.94
CA THR A 16 -4.20 -20.22 20.21
C THR A 16 -3.25 -21.21 19.54
N ASP A 17 -3.07 -22.39 20.12
CA ASP A 17 -2.23 -23.45 19.55
C ASP A 17 -2.70 -23.85 18.13
N ASN A 18 -4.01 -23.93 17.90
CA ASN A 18 -4.60 -24.21 16.58
C ASN A 18 -4.21 -23.16 15.53
N TYR A 19 -4.22 -21.87 15.90
CA TYR A 19 -3.80 -20.80 14.99
C TYR A 19 -2.33 -20.90 14.60
N LYS A 20 -1.46 -21.29 15.54
CA LYS A 20 -0.04 -21.54 15.25
C LYS A 20 0.13 -22.69 14.28
N LEU A 21 -0.59 -23.80 14.49
CA LEU A 21 -0.55 -24.96 13.60
C LEU A 21 -1.02 -24.62 12.18
N ILE A 22 -2.11 -23.85 12.05
CA ILE A 22 -2.60 -23.34 10.76
C ILE A 22 -1.55 -22.43 10.11
N THR A 23 -0.88 -21.59 10.89
CA THR A 23 0.16 -20.68 10.39
C THR A 23 1.37 -21.45 9.87
N ILE A 24 1.86 -22.45 10.61
CA ILE A 24 2.97 -23.32 10.19
C ILE A 24 2.64 -24.01 8.86
N LEU A 25 1.45 -24.62 8.77
CA LEU A 25 0.99 -25.27 7.55
C LEU A 25 0.87 -24.29 6.38
N GLY A 26 0.28 -23.12 6.61
CA GLY A 26 0.14 -22.07 5.60
C GLY A 26 1.48 -21.58 5.07
N LEU A 27 2.46 -21.37 5.96
CA LEU A 27 3.81 -20.96 5.57
C LEU A 27 4.51 -22.02 4.73
N CYS A 28 4.45 -23.29 5.13
CA CYS A 28 5.03 -24.40 4.39
C CYS A 28 4.43 -24.49 2.97
N ILE A 29 3.10 -24.41 2.84
CA ILE A 29 2.41 -24.44 1.54
C ILE A 29 2.83 -23.25 0.66
N GLN A 30 2.93 -22.04 1.23
CA GLN A 30 3.37 -20.86 0.47
C GLN A 30 4.80 -21.01 -0.04
N LEU A 31 5.74 -21.46 0.81
CA LEU A 31 7.11 -21.71 0.36
C LEU A 31 7.14 -22.70 -0.80
N HIS A 32 6.43 -23.83 -0.64
CA HIS A 32 6.37 -24.88 -1.66
C HIS A 32 5.80 -24.35 -2.99
N LYS A 33 4.74 -23.54 -2.93
CA LYS A 33 4.14 -22.86 -4.09
C LYS A 33 5.15 -21.96 -4.83
N TYR A 34 6.05 -21.31 -4.11
CA TYR A 34 7.04 -20.38 -4.68
C TYR A 34 8.38 -21.05 -5.01
N GLY A 35 8.47 -22.37 -4.98
CA GLY A 35 9.70 -23.09 -5.35
C GLY A 35 10.73 -23.20 -4.22
N PHE A 36 10.33 -22.92 -2.97
CA PHE A 36 11.19 -22.96 -1.79
C PHE A 36 10.76 -24.08 -0.85
N ALA A 37 11.70 -24.69 -0.14
CA ALA A 37 11.43 -25.63 0.93
C ALA A 37 12.36 -25.35 2.10
N ASP A 38 11.80 -25.42 3.31
CA ASP A 38 12.53 -25.37 4.57
C ASP A 38 12.26 -26.69 5.29
N LYS A 39 13.32 -27.44 5.62
CA LYS A 39 13.18 -28.81 6.12
C LYS A 39 12.50 -28.84 7.49
N ASP A 40 12.91 -27.95 8.39
CA ASP A 40 12.39 -27.91 9.76
C ASP A 40 10.91 -27.49 9.75
N LEU A 41 10.56 -26.49 8.95
CA LEU A 41 9.18 -26.06 8.78
C LEU A 41 8.30 -27.14 8.11
N THR A 42 8.87 -27.93 7.19
CA THR A 42 8.14 -29.04 6.55
C THR A 42 7.82 -30.14 7.56
N GLU A 43 8.79 -30.52 8.41
CA GLU A 43 8.57 -31.49 9.49
C GLU A 43 7.53 -31.00 10.50
N GLU A 44 7.53 -29.71 10.84
CA GLU A 44 6.51 -29.10 11.69
C GLU A 44 5.13 -29.07 11.03
N ALA A 45 5.05 -28.76 9.73
CA ALA A 45 3.79 -28.74 8.99
C ALA A 45 3.15 -30.12 8.87
N LEU A 46 3.95 -31.18 8.69
CA LEU A 46 3.45 -32.56 8.70
C LEU A 46 2.79 -32.91 10.04
N LYS A 47 3.45 -32.58 11.15
CA LYS A 47 2.90 -32.76 12.50
C LYS A 47 1.67 -31.88 12.74
N ALA A 48 1.62 -30.69 12.15
CA ALA A 48 0.50 -29.77 12.27
C ALA A 48 -0.75 -30.31 11.58
N ILE A 49 -0.62 -30.92 10.40
CA ILE A 49 -1.75 -31.57 9.71
C ILE A 49 -2.42 -32.62 10.61
N ASP A 50 -1.61 -33.48 11.24
CA ASP A 50 -2.13 -34.52 12.14
C ASP A 50 -2.85 -33.94 13.35
N LYS A 51 -2.23 -32.98 14.04
CA LYS A 51 -2.83 -32.31 15.20
C LYS A 51 -4.12 -31.57 14.86
N LEU A 52 -4.20 -30.94 13.69
CA LEU A 52 -5.39 -30.21 13.24
C LEU A 52 -6.54 -31.17 12.90
N ASN A 53 -6.23 -32.35 12.36
CA ASN A 53 -7.21 -33.40 12.10
C ASN A 53 -7.71 -34.06 13.40
N GLU A 54 -6.80 -34.39 14.32
CA GLU A 54 -7.14 -34.95 15.63
C GLU A 54 -8.05 -34.01 16.43
N ALA A 55 -7.77 -32.71 16.39
CA ALA A 55 -8.58 -31.70 17.06
C ALA A 55 -9.80 -31.23 16.25
N VAL A 56 -10.06 -31.82 15.07
CA VAL A 56 -11.20 -31.51 14.17
C VAL A 56 -11.33 -30.00 13.91
N VAL A 57 -10.20 -29.34 13.66
CA VAL A 57 -10.12 -27.88 13.56
C VAL A 57 -10.54 -27.39 12.17
N LEU A 58 -10.25 -28.17 11.13
CA LEU A 58 -10.51 -27.83 9.74
C LEU A 58 -11.65 -28.68 9.17
N SER A 59 -12.05 -28.40 7.92
CA SER A 59 -13.18 -29.06 7.27
C SER A 59 -12.91 -30.55 6.98
N ASP A 60 -13.99 -31.32 6.79
CA ASP A 60 -13.93 -32.71 6.31
C ASP A 60 -13.19 -32.84 4.95
N ASP A 61 -13.31 -31.83 4.08
CA ASP A 61 -12.56 -31.78 2.82
C ASP A 61 -11.03 -31.72 3.04
N PHE A 62 -10.59 -31.00 4.06
CA PHE A 62 -9.18 -30.97 4.45
C PHE A 62 -8.72 -32.34 4.97
N PHE A 63 -9.51 -32.99 5.83
CA PHE A 63 -9.21 -34.32 6.35
C PHE A 63 -9.01 -35.32 5.20
N ARG A 64 -9.95 -35.36 4.25
CA ARG A 64 -9.89 -36.25 3.07
C ARG A 64 -8.67 -36.02 2.18
N LYS A 65 -8.19 -34.77 2.10
CA LYS A 65 -7.02 -34.39 1.27
C LYS A 65 -5.71 -34.39 2.03
N SER A 66 -5.71 -34.71 3.32
CA SER A 66 -4.52 -34.56 4.17
C SER A 66 -3.31 -35.36 3.66
N ASP A 67 -3.51 -36.59 3.19
CA ASP A 67 -2.43 -37.40 2.62
C ASP A 67 -1.87 -36.81 1.32
N GLU A 68 -2.74 -36.24 0.48
CA GLU A 68 -2.34 -35.55 -0.74
C GLU A 68 -1.53 -34.29 -0.40
N ILE A 69 -1.98 -33.50 0.57
CA ILE A 69 -1.29 -32.30 1.05
C ILE A 69 0.09 -32.66 1.61
N LYS A 70 0.18 -33.69 2.46
CA LYS A 70 1.46 -34.19 3.02
C LYS A 70 2.41 -34.61 1.91
N LYS A 71 1.89 -35.31 0.89
CA LYS A 71 2.67 -35.73 -0.28
C LYS A 71 3.17 -34.53 -1.06
N ILE A 72 2.34 -33.51 -1.30
CA ILE A 72 2.72 -32.30 -2.02
C ILE A 72 3.86 -31.57 -1.29
N ILE A 73 3.69 -31.25 0.00
CA ILE A 73 4.68 -30.44 0.72
C ILE A 73 6.00 -31.18 0.98
N SER A 74 6.00 -32.52 0.90
CA SER A 74 7.19 -33.35 1.06
C SER A 74 7.99 -33.53 -0.24
N LEU A 75 7.43 -33.15 -1.39
CA LEU A 75 8.16 -33.19 -2.65
C LEU A 75 9.17 -32.03 -2.72
N VAL A 76 10.22 -32.23 -3.53
CA VAL A 76 11.09 -31.11 -3.89
C VAL A 76 10.25 -30.13 -4.70
N PRO A 77 10.08 -28.88 -4.23
CA PRO A 77 9.22 -27.92 -4.91
C PRO A 77 9.80 -27.63 -6.29
N VAL A 78 8.92 -27.59 -7.29
CA VAL A 78 9.32 -27.23 -8.64
C VAL A 78 9.79 -25.78 -8.60
N GLN A 79 11.09 -25.56 -8.90
CA GLN A 79 11.61 -24.21 -9.03
C GLN A 79 10.76 -23.44 -10.04
N LEU A 80 10.35 -22.23 -9.67
CA LEU A 80 9.60 -21.36 -10.57
C LEU A 80 10.44 -21.08 -11.81
N LYS A 81 10.09 -21.70 -12.93
CA LYS A 81 10.76 -21.52 -14.24
C LYS A 81 10.60 -20.10 -14.80
N ARG A 82 9.78 -19.25 -14.17
CA ARG A 82 9.51 -17.87 -14.59
C ARG A 82 9.93 -16.90 -13.51
N LYS A 83 11.06 -16.24 -13.74
CA LYS A 83 11.15 -14.82 -13.43
C LYS A 83 10.03 -14.14 -14.25
N PRO A 84 9.22 -13.22 -13.70
CA PRO A 84 8.45 -12.33 -14.56
C PRO A 84 9.40 -11.79 -15.64
N THR A 85 9.06 -11.97 -16.92
CA THR A 85 9.93 -11.60 -18.04
C THR A 85 10.32 -10.12 -17.99
N ILE A 86 9.51 -9.34 -17.29
CA ILE A 86 9.72 -7.93 -16.98
C ILE A 86 9.68 -7.83 -15.45
N PRO A 87 10.73 -7.34 -14.78
CA PRO A 87 10.62 -6.93 -13.40
C PRO A 87 9.44 -5.96 -13.32
N GLU A 88 8.44 -6.23 -12.49
CA GLU A 88 7.45 -5.20 -12.19
C GLU A 88 8.23 -4.01 -11.61
N SER A 89 8.17 -2.87 -12.31
CA SER A 89 8.84 -1.64 -11.89
C SER A 89 8.03 -0.98 -10.76
N ILE A 90 7.66 -1.78 -9.76
CA ILE A 90 7.03 -1.28 -8.54
C ILE A 90 8.14 -0.66 -7.71
N THR A 91 8.11 0.65 -7.71
CA THR A 91 8.96 1.54 -6.91
C THR A 91 8.08 2.25 -5.87
N PHE A 92 8.69 3.16 -5.11
CA PHE A 92 8.00 4.00 -4.14
C PHE A 92 8.09 5.46 -4.59
N TYR A 93 7.08 6.24 -4.20
CA TYR A 93 7.15 7.70 -4.30
C TYR A 93 8.35 8.26 -3.53
N ARG A 94 8.83 9.42 -3.95
CA ARG A 94 9.97 10.12 -3.35
C ARG A 94 9.55 11.53 -2.97
N GLU A 95 10.32 12.12 -2.07
CA GLU A 95 10.22 13.56 -1.82
C GLU A 95 10.50 14.31 -3.12
N LYS A 96 9.78 15.40 -3.32
CA LYS A 96 9.84 16.25 -4.50
C LYS A 96 9.34 15.60 -5.80
N ASP A 97 8.70 14.44 -5.73
CA ASP A 97 7.93 13.95 -6.87
C ASP A 97 6.69 14.82 -7.08
N VAL A 98 6.29 14.95 -8.34
CA VAL A 98 5.04 15.58 -8.76
C VAL A 98 4.15 14.50 -9.35
N ILE A 99 2.94 14.41 -8.84
CA ILE A 99 1.95 13.39 -9.20
C ILE A 99 0.67 14.02 -9.71
N SER A 100 -0.13 13.24 -10.41
CA SER A 100 -1.48 13.57 -10.85
C SER A 100 -2.46 12.57 -10.27
N ILE A 101 -3.47 13.03 -9.54
CA ILE A 101 -4.53 12.20 -9.00
C ILE A 101 -5.75 12.35 -9.92
N GLN A 102 -6.27 11.23 -10.42
CA GLN A 102 -7.48 11.21 -11.23
C GLN A 102 -8.73 11.08 -10.34
N LEU A 103 -9.70 11.97 -10.53
CA LEU A 103 -11.01 11.90 -9.89
C LEU A 103 -12.05 12.46 -10.86
N ASP A 104 -13.17 11.76 -11.06
CA ASP A 104 -14.29 12.20 -11.90
C ASP A 104 -13.86 12.70 -13.30
N ASN A 105 -12.93 11.96 -13.94
CA ASN A 105 -12.31 12.27 -15.24
C ASN A 105 -11.50 13.57 -15.31
N LYS A 106 -11.16 14.15 -14.16
CA LYS A 106 -10.26 15.28 -14.03
C LYS A 106 -8.97 14.86 -13.34
N PHE A 107 -7.92 15.63 -13.58
CA PHE A 107 -6.57 15.38 -13.09
C PHE A 107 -6.12 16.52 -12.20
N TYR A 108 -5.74 16.19 -10.97
CA TYR A 108 -5.36 17.11 -9.90
C TYR A 108 -3.89 16.91 -9.58
N PRO A 109 -3.00 17.82 -10.03
CA PRO A 109 -1.58 17.71 -9.77
C PRO A 109 -1.23 18.06 -8.32
N ALA A 110 -0.32 17.30 -7.73
CA ALA A 110 0.17 17.52 -6.38
C ALA A 110 1.68 17.29 -6.27
N TYR A 111 2.33 18.05 -5.41
CA TYR A 111 3.74 17.94 -5.06
C TYR A 111 3.91 17.15 -3.77
N ILE A 112 4.85 16.19 -3.74
CA ILE A 112 5.18 15.41 -2.54
C ILE A 112 6.26 16.13 -1.74
N HIS A 113 5.92 16.58 -0.54
CA HIS A 113 6.86 17.23 0.38
C HIS A 113 7.79 16.23 1.07
N LYS A 114 7.21 15.19 1.65
CA LYS A 114 7.94 14.19 2.42
C LYS A 114 7.19 12.87 2.48
N LEU A 115 7.87 11.82 2.85
CA LEU A 115 7.28 10.50 3.08
C LEU A 115 7.11 10.24 4.57
N THR A 116 5.96 9.69 4.97
CA THR A 116 5.69 9.25 6.34
C THR A 116 5.19 7.82 6.37
N GLY A 117 5.23 7.18 7.55
CA GLY A 117 4.71 5.81 7.74
C GLY A 117 5.42 4.77 6.87
N ALA A 118 6.76 4.73 6.88
CA ALA A 118 7.55 3.77 6.09
C ALA A 118 7.19 3.73 4.58
N ASN A 119 7.05 4.92 3.98
CA ASN A 119 6.66 5.14 2.58
C ASN A 119 5.22 4.75 2.23
N GLU A 120 4.32 4.69 3.22
CA GLU A 120 2.90 4.36 2.99
C GLU A 120 1.99 5.59 3.01
N SER A 121 2.51 6.76 3.40
CA SER A 121 1.74 7.98 3.54
C SER A 121 2.55 9.23 3.10
N PRO A 122 2.66 9.51 1.80
CA PRO A 122 3.25 10.74 1.29
C PRO A 122 2.44 11.96 1.74
N VAL A 123 3.15 13.04 2.11
CA VAL A 123 2.56 14.35 2.42
C VAL A 123 2.53 15.18 1.14
N ILE A 124 1.34 15.51 0.67
CA ILE A 124 1.12 16.20 -0.60
C ILE A 124 0.58 17.61 -0.41
N GLU A 125 0.88 18.49 -1.36
CA GLU A 125 0.31 19.83 -1.54
C GLU A 125 -0.15 19.97 -2.99
N PHE A 126 -1.41 20.35 -3.21
CA PHE A 126 -1.96 20.46 -4.56
C PHE A 126 -1.46 21.73 -5.27
N TYR A 127 -1.30 21.65 -6.59
CA TYR A 127 -1.23 22.84 -7.44
C TYR A 127 -2.65 23.35 -7.69
N ASP A 128 -2.82 24.67 -7.85
CA ASP A 128 -4.11 25.28 -8.19
C ASP A 128 -4.41 25.15 -9.70
N GLY A 129 -4.69 23.93 -10.13
CA GLY A 129 -5.03 23.61 -11.52
C GLY A 129 -5.82 22.31 -11.65
N VAL A 130 -6.72 22.27 -12.62
CA VAL A 130 -7.56 21.09 -12.94
C VAL A 130 -7.46 20.81 -14.43
N PHE A 131 -7.19 19.57 -14.80
CA PHE A 131 -6.87 19.19 -16.18
C PHE A 131 -7.76 18.05 -16.69
N ASP A 132 -8.02 18.02 -18.00
CA ASP A 132 -8.76 16.95 -18.69
C ASP A 132 -7.90 15.73 -19.04
N LYS A 133 -6.58 15.88 -18.94
CA LYS A 133 -5.57 14.85 -19.14
C LYS A 133 -4.47 15.02 -18.10
N VAL A 134 -3.62 14.01 -17.94
CA VAL A 134 -2.44 14.12 -17.08
C VAL A 134 -1.60 15.31 -17.57
N PRO A 135 -1.39 16.34 -16.74
CA PRO A 135 -0.57 17.49 -17.13
C PRO A 135 0.91 17.11 -17.18
N THR A 136 1.68 17.86 -17.96
CA THR A 136 3.14 17.83 -17.97
C THR A 136 3.70 18.74 -16.88
N ILE A 137 4.98 18.64 -16.57
CA ILE A 137 5.60 19.54 -15.59
C ILE A 137 5.59 21.00 -16.07
N GLN A 138 5.70 21.23 -17.39
CA GLN A 138 5.62 22.56 -18.00
C GLN A 138 4.26 23.22 -17.79
N ASP A 139 3.18 22.42 -17.80
CA ASP A 139 1.83 22.93 -17.52
C ASP A 139 1.68 23.47 -16.07
N LEU A 140 2.62 23.13 -15.17
CA LEU A 140 2.57 23.47 -13.74
C LEU A 140 3.52 24.60 -13.33
N GLU A 141 4.45 25.04 -14.19
CA GLU A 141 5.55 25.96 -13.83
C GLU A 141 5.06 27.29 -13.22
N ASN A 142 3.89 27.77 -13.64
CA ASN A 142 3.32 29.04 -13.20
C ASN A 142 2.12 28.89 -12.26
N LEU A 143 1.83 27.65 -11.81
CA LEU A 143 0.74 27.41 -10.88
C LEU A 143 1.22 27.54 -9.44
N ASN A 144 0.41 28.24 -8.65
CA ASN A 144 0.62 28.35 -7.22
C ASN A 144 0.06 27.10 -6.50
N ALA A 145 0.32 27.00 -5.20
CA ALA A 145 -0.29 25.96 -4.37
C ALA A 145 -1.79 26.23 -4.19
N LYS A 146 -2.62 25.18 -4.17
CA LYS A 146 -4.03 25.29 -3.84
C LYS A 146 -4.20 25.34 -2.33
N GLY A 147 -4.74 26.44 -1.82
CA GLY A 147 -5.08 26.58 -0.42
C GLY A 147 -6.46 26.01 -0.08
N GLN A 148 -6.72 25.94 1.22
CA GLN A 148 -8.04 25.62 1.77
C GLN A 148 -8.61 26.85 2.47
N VAL A 149 -9.85 27.19 2.16
CA VAL A 149 -10.60 28.25 2.86
C VAL A 149 -11.14 27.70 4.17
N TYR A 150 -10.86 28.39 5.26
CA TYR A 150 -11.36 28.04 6.59
C TYR A 150 -12.57 28.91 6.99
N ASN A 151 -13.20 28.59 8.12
CA ASN A 151 -14.42 29.26 8.60
C ASN A 151 -14.25 30.77 8.83
N ASP A 152 -13.03 31.24 9.01
CA ASP A 152 -12.69 32.66 9.14
C ASP A 152 -12.50 33.37 7.78
N GLY A 153 -12.78 32.68 6.67
CA GLY A 153 -12.66 33.19 5.32
C GLY A 153 -11.22 33.28 4.78
N THR A 154 -10.22 32.93 5.59
CA THR A 154 -8.82 33.00 5.16
C THR A 154 -8.40 31.70 4.49
N GLU A 155 -7.85 31.82 3.29
CA GLU A 155 -7.25 30.71 2.56
C GLU A 155 -5.83 30.46 3.06
N ARG A 156 -5.54 29.20 3.43
CA ARG A 156 -4.27 28.81 4.04
C ARG A 156 -3.65 27.64 3.32
N VAL A 157 -2.35 27.49 3.53
CA VAL A 157 -1.60 26.29 3.11
C VAL A 157 -2.33 25.04 3.61
N SER A 158 -2.60 24.11 2.69
CA SER A 158 -3.24 22.84 3.01
C SER A 158 -2.39 21.68 2.50
N ARG A 159 -2.08 20.75 3.42
CA ARG A 159 -1.24 19.57 3.16
C ARG A 159 -1.93 18.33 3.67
N PHE A 160 -1.79 17.23 2.94
CA PHE A 160 -2.44 15.97 3.24
C PHE A 160 -1.42 14.84 3.32
N SER A 161 -1.35 14.12 4.44
CA SER A 161 -0.65 12.83 4.50
C SER A 161 -1.62 11.75 4.07
N VAL A 162 -1.36 11.11 2.93
CA VAL A 162 -2.32 10.21 2.27
C VAL A 162 -1.95 8.74 2.47
N SER A 163 -2.59 8.10 3.43
CA SER A 163 -2.39 6.68 3.71
C SER A 163 -2.89 5.81 2.56
N GLY A 164 -2.07 4.81 2.20
CA GLY A 164 -2.36 3.87 1.11
C GLY A 164 -1.71 4.24 -0.22
N MET A 165 -1.06 5.41 -0.32
CA MET A 165 -0.27 5.80 -1.49
C MET A 165 1.18 5.30 -1.37
N LYS A 166 1.37 3.99 -1.55
CA LYS A 166 2.67 3.33 -1.40
C LYS A 166 3.40 3.08 -2.72
N TYR A 167 2.69 2.51 -3.69
CA TYR A 167 3.30 1.93 -4.88
C TYR A 167 3.30 2.89 -6.06
N LEU A 168 4.39 2.87 -6.83
CA LEU A 168 4.53 3.54 -8.10
C LEU A 168 5.01 2.52 -9.16
N PRO A 169 4.26 2.23 -10.23
CA PRO A 169 2.96 2.80 -10.57
C PRO A 169 1.90 2.45 -9.53
N ASP A 170 0.91 3.35 -9.40
CA ASP A 170 -0.26 3.08 -8.57
C ASP A 170 -1.01 1.86 -9.11
N LEU A 171 -1.36 0.94 -8.21
CA LEU A 171 -2.01 -0.32 -8.58
C LEU A 171 -3.44 -0.11 -9.11
N ALA A 172 -4.11 0.97 -8.69
CA ALA A 172 -5.42 1.36 -9.20
C ALA A 172 -5.34 2.24 -10.46
N ASN A 173 -4.13 2.65 -10.88
CA ASN A 173 -3.88 3.59 -11.98
C ASN A 173 -4.62 4.94 -11.82
N GLN A 174 -5.03 5.29 -10.60
CA GLN A 174 -5.65 6.55 -10.22
C GLN A 174 -4.58 7.65 -10.06
N VAL A 175 -3.38 7.28 -9.59
CA VAL A 175 -2.27 8.22 -9.37
C VAL A 175 -1.14 7.98 -10.36
N LYS A 176 -0.74 9.03 -11.08
CA LYS A 176 0.32 8.97 -12.09
C LYS A 176 1.47 9.90 -11.72
N LEU A 177 2.71 9.45 -11.87
CA LEU A 177 3.87 10.33 -11.76
C LEU A 177 3.93 11.27 -12.97
N ILE A 178 4.07 12.57 -12.72
CA ILE A 178 4.31 13.60 -13.75
C ILE A 178 5.82 13.81 -13.92
N SER A 179 6.53 14.04 -12.82
CA SER A 179 7.98 14.26 -12.81
C SER A 179 8.56 13.82 -11.47
N ALA A 180 9.80 13.31 -11.49
CA ALA A 180 10.50 12.88 -10.29
C ALA A 180 11.48 13.96 -9.82
N CYS A 181 11.62 14.10 -8.50
CA CYS A 181 12.66 14.91 -7.86
C CYS A 181 12.77 16.36 -8.39
N VAL A 182 11.67 17.09 -8.51
CA VAL A 182 11.70 18.46 -9.04
C VAL A 182 12.35 19.44 -8.06
N ASP A 183 12.99 20.48 -8.59
CA ASP A 183 13.71 21.45 -7.76
C ASP A 183 12.78 22.41 -7.01
N GLN A 184 11.61 22.71 -7.58
CA GLN A 184 10.70 23.73 -7.07
C GLN A 184 9.34 23.14 -6.72
N LYS A 185 8.88 23.44 -5.50
CA LYS A 185 7.51 23.22 -5.06
C LYS A 185 6.58 24.34 -5.57
N PRO A 186 5.26 24.14 -5.62
CA PRO A 186 4.33 25.24 -5.89
C PRO A 186 4.50 26.38 -4.89
N SER A 187 4.34 27.61 -5.37
CA SER A 187 4.43 28.81 -4.52
C SER A 187 3.20 28.91 -3.62
N ASP A 188 3.42 28.95 -2.32
CA ASP A 188 2.41 29.10 -1.27
C ASP A 188 2.42 30.51 -0.65
N LYS A 189 3.20 31.46 -1.18
CA LYS A 189 3.37 32.80 -0.61
C LYS A 189 2.09 33.65 -0.54
N HIS A 190 1.09 33.29 -1.34
CA HIS A 190 -0.20 33.97 -1.37
C HIS A 190 -1.18 33.43 -0.30
N LEU A 191 -0.84 32.33 0.35
CA LEU A 191 -1.67 31.66 1.36
C LEU A 191 -1.25 32.08 2.77
N GLY A 192 -2.24 32.10 3.67
CA GLY A 192 -1.96 32.19 5.10
C GLY A 192 -1.26 30.94 5.64
N GLU A 193 -0.69 31.06 6.84
CA GLU A 193 0.01 29.94 7.50
C GLU A 193 -0.90 28.72 7.70
N SER A 194 -0.33 27.53 7.58
CA SER A 194 -1.04 26.26 7.76
C SER A 194 -1.56 26.11 9.19
N ILE A 195 -2.77 25.57 9.35
CA ILE A 195 -3.28 25.12 10.66
C ILE A 195 -2.75 23.70 10.90
N GLY A 196 -1.61 23.61 11.58
CA GLY A 196 -0.90 22.35 11.82
C GLY A 196 0.03 21.94 10.68
N LEU A 197 0.62 20.75 10.78
CA LEU A 197 1.64 20.29 9.81
C LEU A 197 1.03 19.75 8.51
N TYR A 198 -0.01 18.93 8.64
CA TYR A 198 -0.79 18.31 7.57
C TYR A 198 -2.00 17.61 8.18
N THR A 199 -3.01 17.33 7.36
CA THR A 199 -4.15 16.48 7.74
C THR A 199 -3.90 15.04 7.28
N VAL A 200 -4.16 14.06 8.14
CA VAL A 200 -4.05 12.64 7.75
C VAL A 200 -5.36 12.18 7.13
N LYS A 201 -5.27 11.56 5.95
CA LYS A 201 -6.40 11.07 5.15
C LYS A 201 -6.05 9.74 4.53
N ASP A 202 -7.03 8.88 4.29
CA ASP A 202 -6.89 7.84 3.28
C ASP A 202 -7.25 8.38 1.89
N LEU A 203 -7.01 7.57 0.85
CA LEU A 203 -7.28 7.96 -0.54
C LEU A 203 -8.78 8.23 -0.82
N PHE A 204 -9.71 7.62 -0.08
CA PHE A 204 -11.15 7.84 -0.25
C PHE A 204 -11.59 9.16 0.38
N GLN A 205 -11.12 9.45 1.59
CA GLN A 205 -11.39 10.72 2.26
C GLN A 205 -10.78 11.88 1.49
N LEU A 206 -9.58 11.70 0.92
CA LEU A 206 -8.93 12.70 0.08
C LEU A 206 -9.79 13.10 -1.12
N GLN A 207 -10.59 12.20 -1.70
CA GLN A 207 -11.47 12.55 -2.83
C GLN A 207 -12.50 13.62 -2.44
N ASN A 208 -13.04 13.55 -1.22
CA ASN A 208 -13.94 14.58 -0.72
C ASN A 208 -13.21 15.91 -0.51
N ASP A 209 -11.97 15.86 0.00
CA ASP A 209 -11.15 17.06 0.14
C ASP A 209 -10.82 17.68 -1.22
N ILE A 210 -10.50 16.89 -2.25
CA ILE A 210 -10.31 17.39 -3.62
C ILE A 210 -11.57 18.08 -4.13
N ARG A 211 -12.75 17.46 -3.97
CA ARG A 211 -14.01 18.07 -4.39
C ARG A 211 -14.27 19.41 -3.71
N ASN A 212 -13.97 19.49 -2.40
CA ASN A 212 -14.13 20.72 -1.62
C ASN A 212 -13.11 21.80 -2.03
N LEU A 213 -11.83 21.43 -2.19
CA LEU A 213 -10.76 22.35 -2.58
C LEU A 213 -10.99 22.97 -3.96
N PHE A 214 -11.49 22.18 -4.90
CA PHE A 214 -11.67 22.58 -6.29
C PHE A 214 -13.12 22.90 -6.66
N ASN A 215 -14.03 22.96 -5.67
CA ASN A 215 -15.47 23.24 -5.86
C ASN A 215 -16.14 22.39 -6.95
N VAL A 216 -15.80 21.09 -7.01
CA VAL A 216 -16.37 20.16 -7.99
C VAL A 216 -17.79 19.81 -7.57
N LYS A 217 -18.79 20.22 -8.37
CA LYS A 217 -20.20 19.87 -8.13
C LYS A 217 -20.47 18.40 -8.50
N LEU A 218 -21.33 17.75 -7.71
CA LEU A 218 -21.92 16.42 -7.98
C LEU A 218 -22.74 16.41 -9.28
#